data_AF-A0AAU9Q5H6-F1
#
_entry.id   AF-A0AAU9Q5H6-F1
#
_cell.length_a   1.000
_cell.length_b   1.000
_cell.length_c   1.000
_cell.angle_alpha   90.00
_cell.angle_beta   90.00
_cell.angle_gamma   90.00
#
_symmetry.space_group_name_H-M   'P 1'
#
loop_
_entity.id
_entity.type
_entity.pdbx_description
1 polymer ?
#
loop_
_entity_poly.entity_id
_entity_poly.type
_entity_poly.pdbx_seq_one_letter_code
_entity_poly.pdbx_strand_id
1 'polypeptide(L)'
;MKKLVTLNNPRMAQAFIDYMASRKIDIQMMPEGEGQFALWLADAQHEIEVEAELKQFLANPSASKYSAASWDVADTRKSKFHYSSPSIMGMVKAKAGPVTLLIMAVCTVIYFLQMFGFGDGVFALLHFPAFEGQQWQLWRWISHALLHFSVTHIVFNLLWWWQLGGDIERRLSSGKLLQIFFISAALSGAGQFYVEGANFGGLSGVVYALLGYLWILGYRCPHLGLTLPKPIIGFMLVWLVLGYVQPFMAIANTAHLVGLLSGMAVALFDSGKQKYQQAS
;
A
#
# COMPACT_ATOMS: atom_id res chain seq x y z
N MET A 1 26.96 -22.82 23.46
CA MET A 1 26.05 -22.51 22.34
C MET A 1 26.85 -22.06 21.14
N LYS A 2 26.58 -22.62 19.95
CA LYS A 2 27.27 -22.27 18.69
C LYS A 2 26.25 -21.80 17.64
N LYS A 3 26.52 -20.68 16.97
CA LYS A 3 25.68 -20.22 15.86
C LYS A 3 25.89 -21.11 14.63
N LEU A 4 24.81 -21.59 14.05
CA LEU A 4 24.80 -22.49 12.90
C LEU A 4 24.59 -21.72 11.58
N VAL A 5 23.47 -21.01 11.47
CA VAL A 5 23.08 -20.30 10.25
C VAL A 5 22.08 -19.19 10.58
N THR A 6 22.01 -18.18 9.71
CA THR A 6 20.94 -17.18 9.71
C THR A 6 20.00 -17.44 8.53
N LEU A 7 18.69 -17.51 8.80
CA LEU A 7 17.62 -17.76 7.83
C LEU A 7 16.64 -16.57 7.82
N ASN A 8 16.09 -16.26 6.65
CA ASN A 8 15.07 -15.22 6.48
C ASN A 8 13.63 -15.78 6.46
N ASN A 9 13.48 -17.10 6.59
CA ASN A 9 12.20 -17.77 6.58
C ASN A 9 12.00 -18.53 7.91
N PRO A 10 11.16 -18.01 8.82
CA PRO A 10 10.98 -18.62 10.12
C PRO A 10 10.36 -20.02 10.08
N ARG A 11 9.46 -20.27 9.12
CA ARG A 11 8.78 -21.58 8.99
C ARG A 11 9.77 -22.65 8.53
N MET A 12 10.68 -22.29 7.64
CA MET A 12 11.78 -23.15 7.21
C MET A 12 12.70 -23.45 8.39
N ALA A 13 13.10 -22.42 9.14
CA ALA A 13 13.93 -22.58 10.33
C ALA A 13 13.29 -23.52 11.37
N GLN A 14 11.96 -23.43 11.55
CA GLN A 14 11.22 -24.31 12.46
C GLN A 14 11.23 -25.78 12.02
N ALA A 15 11.04 -26.07 10.72
CA ALA A 15 11.05 -27.44 10.22
C ALA A 15 12.39 -28.16 10.49
N PHE A 16 13.50 -27.42 10.41
CA PHE A 16 14.82 -27.96 10.76
C PHE A 16 14.95 -28.22 12.27
N ILE A 17 14.46 -27.31 13.11
CA ILE A 17 14.44 -27.48 14.56
C ILE A 17 13.60 -28.71 14.96
N ASP A 18 12.42 -28.87 14.38
CA ASP A 18 11.54 -30.01 14.66
C ASP A 18 12.20 -31.34 14.24
N TYR A 19 12.89 -31.35 13.10
CA TYR A 19 13.67 -32.51 12.69
C TYR A 19 14.81 -32.84 13.67
N MET A 20 15.56 -31.84 14.12
CA MET A 20 16.63 -32.03 15.12
C MET A 20 16.08 -32.48 16.46
N ALA A 21 14.92 -31.95 16.85
CA ALA A 21 14.18 -32.35 18.02
C ALA A 21 13.76 -33.82 17.98
N SER A 22 13.32 -34.33 16.83
CA SER A 22 13.01 -35.76 16.65
C SER A 22 14.22 -36.66 16.90
N ARG A 23 15.43 -36.12 16.73
CA ARG A 23 16.71 -36.78 17.01
C ARG A 23 17.28 -36.46 18.40
N LYS A 24 16.47 -35.84 19.27
CA LYS A 24 16.84 -35.40 20.63
C LYS A 24 17.96 -34.34 20.70
N ILE A 25 18.15 -33.59 19.62
CA ILE A 25 19.11 -32.49 19.55
C ILE A 25 18.36 -31.17 19.70
N ASP A 26 18.76 -30.34 20.66
CA ASP A 26 18.12 -29.06 20.90
C ASP A 26 18.79 -27.91 20.15
N ILE A 27 18.01 -27.24 19.29
CA ILE A 27 18.41 -26.06 18.54
C ILE A 27 17.50 -24.90 18.94
N GLN A 28 18.12 -23.79 19.30
CA GLN A 28 17.45 -22.56 19.67
C GLN A 28 17.44 -21.58 18.49
N MET A 29 16.32 -20.91 18.27
CA MET A 29 16.20 -19.84 17.28
C MET A 29 16.21 -18.48 17.98
N MET A 30 17.04 -17.55 17.52
CA MET A 30 17.10 -16.18 18.04
C MET A 30 16.90 -15.17 16.89
N PRO A 31 16.08 -14.12 17.07
CA PRO A 31 15.92 -13.08 16.07
C PRO A 31 17.19 -12.20 15.98
N GLU A 32 17.62 -11.85 14.77
CA GLU A 32 18.77 -10.96 14.51
C GLU A 32 18.36 -9.57 13.97
N GLY A 33 17.06 -9.31 13.81
CA GLY A 33 16.55 -8.08 13.19
C GLY A 33 16.30 -8.26 11.68
N GLU A 34 15.62 -7.29 11.06
CA GLU A 34 15.32 -7.29 9.61
C GLU A 34 14.62 -8.56 9.07
N GLY A 35 13.90 -9.29 9.92
CA GLY A 35 13.25 -10.55 9.53
C GLY A 35 14.20 -11.75 9.41
N GLN A 36 15.42 -11.63 9.94
CA GLN A 36 16.40 -12.70 10.00
C GLN A 36 16.41 -13.42 11.35
N PHE A 37 16.71 -14.72 11.32
CA PHE A 37 16.70 -15.63 12.46
C PHE A 37 17.95 -16.49 12.48
N ALA A 38 18.71 -16.44 13.56
CA ALA A 38 19.86 -17.30 13.76
C ALA A 38 19.47 -18.58 14.49
N LEU A 39 19.96 -19.72 14.00
CA LEU A 39 19.89 -21.01 14.67
C LEU A 39 21.15 -21.23 15.52
N TRP A 40 20.96 -21.67 16.75
CA TRP A 40 22.00 -21.89 17.74
C TRP A 40 21.92 -23.30 18.30
N LEU A 41 23.02 -24.04 18.20
CA LEU A 41 23.15 -25.36 18.82
C LEU A 41 23.48 -25.20 20.30
N ALA A 42 22.69 -25.80 21.18
CA ALA A 42 22.91 -25.73 22.62
C ALA A 42 24.16 -26.51 23.05
N ASP A 43 24.28 -27.75 22.56
CA ASP A 43 25.33 -28.72 22.91
C ASP A 43 26.28 -28.97 21.72
N ALA A 44 27.57 -28.67 21.92
CA ALA A 44 28.59 -28.82 20.90
C ALA A 44 28.92 -30.29 20.56
N GLN A 45 28.47 -31.27 21.35
CA GLN A 45 28.71 -32.69 21.07
C GLN A 45 28.06 -33.18 19.77
N HIS A 46 26.97 -32.52 19.34
CA HIS A 46 26.24 -32.84 18.11
C HIS A 46 26.65 -31.99 16.90
N GLU A 47 27.70 -31.17 17.02
CA GLU A 47 28.06 -30.17 16.02
C GLU A 47 28.28 -30.76 14.62
N ILE A 48 29.08 -31.82 14.51
CA ILE A 48 29.40 -32.47 13.22
C ILE A 48 28.12 -33.00 12.54
N GLU A 49 27.25 -33.62 13.33
CA GLU A 49 25.99 -34.19 12.86
C GLU A 49 25.01 -33.10 12.39
N VAL A 50 24.88 -32.03 13.18
CA VAL A 50 23.99 -30.91 12.89
C VAL A 50 24.46 -30.15 11.66
N GLU A 51 25.76 -29.89 11.52
CA GLU A 51 26.30 -29.19 10.34
C GLU A 51 26.15 -30.01 9.06
N ALA A 52 26.40 -31.33 9.12
CA ALA A 52 26.23 -32.22 7.98
C ALA A 52 24.77 -32.25 7.50
N GLU A 53 23.82 -32.35 8.43
CA GLU A 53 22.40 -32.35 8.12
C GLU A 53 21.88 -30.97 7.73
N LEU A 54 22.38 -29.89 8.34
CA LEU A 54 22.07 -28.52 7.96
C LEU A 54 22.44 -28.25 6.49
N LYS A 55 23.58 -28.77 6.04
CA LYS A 55 23.99 -28.68 4.64
C LYS A 55 22.99 -29.38 3.71
N GLN A 56 22.46 -30.54 4.11
CA GLN A 56 21.41 -31.23 3.35
C GLN A 56 20.09 -30.46 3.36
N PHE A 57 19.73 -29.91 4.51
CA PHE A 57 18.52 -29.10 4.69
C PHE A 57 18.54 -27.87 3.79
N LEU A 58 19.65 -27.11 3.79
CA LEU A 58 19.79 -25.92 2.95
C LEU A 58 19.77 -26.25 1.45
N ALA A 59 20.22 -27.44 1.06
CA ALA A 59 20.16 -27.91 -0.32
C ALA A 59 18.76 -28.34 -0.75
N ASN A 60 17.95 -28.91 0.16
CA ASN A 60 16.57 -29.31 -0.11
C ASN A 60 15.65 -29.15 1.11
N PRO A 61 15.20 -27.91 1.41
CA PRO A 61 14.42 -27.63 2.62
C PRO A 61 13.01 -28.25 2.62
N SER A 62 12.50 -28.62 1.44
CA SER A 62 11.17 -29.19 1.24
C SER A 62 11.15 -30.72 1.27
N ALA A 63 12.28 -31.37 1.62
CA ALA A 63 12.31 -32.81 1.77
C ALA A 63 11.29 -33.30 2.81
N SER A 64 10.61 -34.39 2.51
CA SER A 64 9.49 -34.92 3.32
C SER A 64 9.88 -35.18 4.79
N LYS A 65 11.13 -35.55 5.06
CA LYS A 65 11.66 -35.81 6.41
C LYS A 65 11.54 -34.61 7.36
N TYR A 66 11.70 -33.38 6.85
CA TYR A 66 11.62 -32.18 7.67
C TYR A 66 10.16 -31.81 7.98
N SER A 67 9.25 -31.99 7.00
CA SER A 67 7.82 -31.77 7.23
C SER A 67 7.17 -32.85 8.09
N ALA A 68 7.65 -34.11 8.00
CA ALA A 68 7.14 -35.22 8.79
C ALA A 68 7.48 -35.05 10.28
N ALA A 69 8.71 -34.63 10.58
CA ALA A 69 9.14 -34.40 11.95
C ALA A 69 8.32 -33.29 12.67
N SER A 70 7.85 -32.28 11.94
CA SER A 70 6.95 -31.28 12.51
C SER A 70 5.62 -31.86 13.01
N TRP A 71 5.14 -32.98 12.46
CA TRP A 71 3.94 -33.67 12.96
C TRP A 71 4.22 -34.50 14.20
N ASP A 72 5.36 -35.21 14.23
CA ASP A 72 5.75 -36.08 15.34
C ASP A 72 6.09 -35.29 16.61
N VAL A 73 6.62 -34.06 16.45
CA VAL A 73 7.04 -33.20 17.56
C VAL A 73 5.94 -32.23 18.02
N ALA A 74 4.86 -32.07 17.23
CA ALA A 74 3.75 -31.16 17.52
C ALA A 74 3.05 -31.44 18.86
N ASP A 75 2.93 -32.70 19.28
CA ASP A 75 2.26 -33.09 20.53
C ASP A 75 3.12 -32.90 21.78
N THR A 76 4.45 -32.87 21.66
CA THR A 76 5.38 -32.89 22.80
C THR A 76 5.98 -31.52 23.12
N ARG A 77 6.08 -30.60 22.15
CA ARG A 77 6.52 -29.21 22.38
C ARG A 77 5.42 -28.22 21.99
N LYS A 78 4.55 -27.87 22.94
CA LYS A 78 3.74 -26.64 22.87
C LYS A 78 4.65 -25.41 23.08
N SER A 79 5.58 -25.18 22.16
CA SER A 79 6.20 -23.86 22.03
C SER A 79 5.10 -22.88 21.63
N LYS A 80 4.57 -22.14 22.61
CA LYS A 80 3.66 -21.02 22.35
C LYS A 80 4.49 -19.90 21.73
N PHE A 81 4.71 -19.95 20.42
CA PHE A 81 5.32 -18.85 19.70
C PHE A 81 4.37 -17.65 19.69
N HIS A 82 4.74 -16.59 20.40
CA HIS A 82 4.18 -15.26 20.19
C HIS A 82 4.92 -14.63 18.99
N TYR A 83 4.37 -14.81 17.79
CA TYR A 83 4.71 -13.91 16.70
C TYR A 83 4.06 -12.57 17.00
N SER A 84 4.85 -11.54 17.29
CA SER A 84 4.41 -10.17 17.10
C SER A 84 4.35 -9.92 15.59
N SER A 85 3.34 -10.50 14.91
CA SER A 85 2.96 -10.02 13.59
C SER A 85 2.79 -8.51 13.72
N PRO A 86 3.46 -7.69 12.90
CA PRO A 86 3.32 -6.24 12.99
C PRO A 86 1.83 -5.94 12.99
N SER A 87 1.38 -5.16 13.98
CA SER A 87 -0.03 -4.82 14.07
C SER A 87 -0.47 -4.21 12.74
N ILE A 88 -1.72 -4.44 12.34
CA ILE A 88 -2.28 -3.82 11.13
C ILE A 88 -2.01 -2.31 11.15
N MET A 89 -2.14 -1.69 12.33
CA MET A 89 -1.79 -0.30 12.57
C MET A 89 -0.31 0.02 12.29
N GLY A 90 0.61 -0.85 12.72
CA GLY A 90 2.04 -0.74 12.42
C GLY A 90 2.33 -0.81 10.92
N MET A 91 1.68 -1.73 10.20
CA MET A 91 1.84 -1.84 8.73
C MET A 91 1.29 -0.60 8.00
N VAL A 92 0.11 -0.12 8.39
CA VAL A 92 -0.50 1.09 7.81
C VAL A 92 0.42 2.30 8.03
N LYS A 93 0.89 2.49 9.26
CA LYS A 93 1.83 3.56 9.63
C LYS A 93 3.21 3.39 9.02
N ALA A 94 3.61 2.18 8.62
CA ALA A 94 4.88 1.90 7.95
C ALA A 94 4.83 2.13 6.43
N LYS A 95 3.66 2.39 5.84
CA LYS A 95 3.53 2.74 4.42
C LYS A 95 3.09 4.20 4.20
N ALA A 96 2.36 4.78 5.15
CA ALA A 96 1.84 6.15 5.06
C ALA A 96 2.69 7.17 5.81
N GLY A 97 2.72 8.41 5.33
CA GLY A 97 3.16 9.57 6.12
C GLY A 97 1.96 10.32 6.73
N PRO A 98 2.21 11.47 7.39
CA PRO A 98 1.16 12.20 8.11
C PRO A 98 0.02 12.70 7.21
N VAL A 99 0.30 13.18 5.99
CA VAL A 99 -0.74 13.66 5.07
C VAL A 99 -1.58 12.50 4.56
N THR A 100 -0.96 11.38 4.22
CA THR A 100 -1.66 10.18 3.78
C THR A 100 -2.66 9.74 4.86
N LEU A 101 -2.20 9.63 6.12
CA LEU A 101 -3.05 9.25 7.25
C LEU A 101 -4.13 10.28 7.55
N LEU A 102 -3.82 11.57 7.47
CA LEU A 102 -4.78 12.65 7.72
C LEU A 102 -5.93 12.59 6.72
N ILE A 103 -5.64 12.50 5.42
CA ILE A 103 -6.69 12.42 4.39
C ILE A 103 -7.53 11.15 4.54
N MET A 104 -6.90 10.01 4.88
CA MET A 104 -7.65 8.78 5.18
C MET A 104 -8.62 8.96 6.35
N ALA A 105 -8.15 9.59 7.43
CA ALA A 105 -8.97 9.85 8.62
C ALA A 105 -10.12 10.81 8.28
N VAL A 106 -9.84 11.90 7.57
CA VAL A 106 -10.85 12.89 7.16
C VAL A 106 -11.92 12.26 6.27
N CYS A 107 -11.55 11.51 5.24
CA CYS A 107 -12.49 10.79 4.38
C CYS A 107 -13.35 9.79 5.19
N THR A 108 -12.73 9.08 6.14
CA THR A 108 -13.42 8.11 6.99
C THR A 108 -14.46 8.80 7.88
N VAL A 109 -14.08 9.90 8.53
CA VAL A 109 -14.99 10.69 9.38
C VAL A 109 -16.16 11.25 8.56
N ILE A 110 -15.87 11.86 7.40
CA ILE A 110 -16.91 12.40 6.51
C ILE A 110 -17.87 11.30 6.07
N TYR A 111 -17.36 10.13 5.67
CA TYR A 111 -18.19 9.01 5.26
C TYR A 111 -19.09 8.50 6.38
N PHE A 112 -18.56 8.41 7.62
CA PHE A 112 -19.40 8.04 8.77
C PHE A 112 -20.48 9.10 9.03
N LEU A 113 -20.16 10.39 8.97
CA LEU A 113 -21.18 11.45 9.11
C LEU A 113 -22.29 11.30 8.05
N GLN A 114 -21.93 10.97 6.81
CA GLN A 114 -22.91 10.71 5.75
C GLN A 114 -23.83 9.52 6.08
N MET A 115 -23.30 8.46 6.68
CA MET A 115 -24.06 7.26 7.06
C MET A 115 -24.95 7.46 8.29
N PHE A 116 -24.56 8.33 9.23
CA PHE A 116 -25.28 8.57 10.49
C PHE A 116 -26.28 9.74 10.41
N GLY A 117 -26.89 9.96 9.24
CA GLY A 117 -28.01 10.90 9.08
C GLY A 117 -27.63 12.34 8.73
N PHE A 118 -26.34 12.65 8.54
CA PHE A 118 -25.88 13.98 8.11
C PHE A 118 -25.56 14.07 6.62
N GLY A 119 -25.95 13.06 5.83
CA GLY A 119 -25.63 12.93 4.40
C GLY A 119 -25.93 14.19 3.58
N ASP A 120 -27.15 14.69 3.65
CA ASP A 120 -27.58 15.86 2.86
C ASP A 120 -26.84 17.13 3.24
N GLY A 121 -26.64 17.38 4.54
CA GLY A 121 -25.90 18.55 5.03
C GLY A 121 -24.41 18.50 4.67
N VAL A 122 -23.79 17.32 4.81
CA VAL A 122 -22.39 17.09 4.42
C VAL A 122 -22.23 17.26 2.91
N PHE A 123 -23.12 16.69 2.11
CA PHE A 123 -23.09 16.85 0.66
C PHE A 123 -23.30 18.33 0.28
N ALA A 124 -24.32 18.99 0.84
CA ALA A 124 -24.62 20.40 0.63
C ALA A 124 -23.42 21.31 0.92
N LEU A 125 -22.59 20.99 1.92
CA LEU A 125 -21.42 21.76 2.30
C LEU A 125 -20.20 21.51 1.40
N LEU A 126 -20.00 20.26 0.96
CA LEU A 126 -18.75 19.81 0.36
C LEU A 126 -18.82 19.56 -1.16
N HIS A 127 -20.01 19.51 -1.76
CA HIS A 127 -20.16 19.31 -3.21
C HIS A 127 -19.46 20.43 -4.02
N PHE A 128 -19.05 20.08 -5.24
CA PHE A 128 -18.42 21.00 -6.19
C PHE A 128 -19.35 22.19 -6.51
N PRO A 129 -18.85 23.41 -6.77
CA PRO A 129 -19.70 24.56 -7.07
C PRO A 129 -20.76 24.25 -8.13
N ALA A 130 -22.04 24.35 -7.75
CA ALA A 130 -23.18 24.01 -8.59
C ALA A 130 -24.06 25.24 -8.92
N PHE A 131 -24.09 26.22 -8.01
CA PHE A 131 -24.93 27.40 -8.11
C PHE A 131 -24.11 28.69 -8.19
N GLU A 132 -24.75 29.76 -8.68
CA GLU A 132 -24.16 31.09 -8.70
C GLU A 132 -23.69 31.51 -7.30
N GLY A 133 -22.54 32.17 -7.22
CA GLY A 133 -21.90 32.54 -5.96
C GLY A 133 -21.07 31.44 -5.29
N GLN A 134 -21.32 30.15 -5.56
CA GLN A 134 -20.52 29.06 -4.99
C GLN A 134 -19.11 28.96 -5.60
N GLN A 135 -18.87 29.58 -6.76
CA GLN A 135 -17.56 29.63 -7.43
C GLN A 135 -16.45 30.15 -6.50
N TRP A 136 -16.80 31.09 -5.61
CA TRP A 136 -15.90 31.74 -4.65
C TRP A 136 -15.74 30.99 -3.34
N GLN A 137 -16.53 29.92 -3.14
CA GLN A 137 -16.40 29.03 -1.99
C GLN A 137 -15.26 28.05 -2.27
N LEU A 138 -14.02 28.55 -2.20
CA LEU A 138 -12.82 27.87 -2.71
C LEU A 138 -12.61 26.45 -2.16
N TRP A 139 -13.11 26.16 -0.95
CA TRP A 139 -13.06 24.80 -0.40
C TRP A 139 -13.82 23.80 -1.27
N ARG A 140 -14.91 24.18 -1.94
CA ARG A 140 -15.74 23.31 -2.78
C ARG A 140 -15.02 22.79 -4.01
N TRP A 141 -13.97 23.47 -4.47
CA TRP A 141 -13.12 22.99 -5.56
C TRP A 141 -12.28 21.77 -5.16
N ILE A 142 -12.22 21.46 -3.86
CA ILE A 142 -11.37 20.41 -3.30
C ILE A 142 -12.19 19.43 -2.46
N SER A 143 -13.14 19.92 -1.66
CA SER A 143 -13.85 19.14 -0.65
C SER A 143 -14.69 17.99 -1.22
N HIS A 144 -15.12 18.09 -2.48
CA HIS A 144 -15.84 17.02 -3.15
C HIS A 144 -15.00 15.73 -3.22
N ALA A 145 -13.67 15.83 -3.24
CA ALA A 145 -12.77 14.68 -3.25
C ALA A 145 -12.81 13.87 -1.94
N LEU A 146 -13.40 14.42 -0.87
CA LEU A 146 -13.50 13.77 0.43
C LEU A 146 -14.82 12.98 0.62
N LEU A 147 -15.82 13.25 -0.22
CA LEU A 147 -17.14 12.61 -0.18
C LEU A 147 -17.08 11.18 -0.72
N HIS A 148 -17.79 10.23 -0.11
CA HIS A 148 -17.93 8.87 -0.65
C HIS A 148 -19.38 8.39 -0.48
N PHE A 149 -19.84 7.51 -1.37
CA PHE A 149 -21.25 7.13 -1.47
C PHE A 149 -21.51 5.62 -1.29
N SER A 150 -20.46 4.82 -1.10
CA SER A 150 -20.59 3.40 -0.76
C SER A 150 -19.34 2.90 -0.06
N VAL A 151 -19.48 1.79 0.67
CA VAL A 151 -18.37 1.15 1.41
C VAL A 151 -17.26 0.74 0.44
N THR A 152 -17.64 0.10 -0.67
CA THR A 152 -16.69 -0.33 -1.69
C THR A 152 -15.94 0.86 -2.28
N HIS A 153 -16.62 1.97 -2.54
CA HIS A 153 -16.01 3.17 -3.10
C HIS A 153 -14.94 3.76 -2.18
N ILE A 154 -15.24 3.95 -0.89
CA ILE A 154 -14.25 4.48 0.06
C ILE A 154 -13.09 3.52 0.30
N VAL A 155 -13.36 2.21 0.44
CA VAL A 155 -12.30 1.22 0.71
C VAL A 155 -11.28 1.19 -0.43
N PHE A 156 -11.72 1.12 -1.69
CA PHE A 156 -10.78 1.11 -2.81
C PHE A 156 -10.04 2.43 -2.98
N ASN A 157 -10.71 3.57 -2.81
CA ASN A 157 -10.05 4.87 -2.89
C ASN A 157 -8.98 5.05 -1.80
N LEU A 158 -9.30 4.69 -0.56
CA LEU A 158 -8.35 4.81 0.54
C LEU A 158 -7.21 3.78 0.44
N LEU A 159 -7.46 2.59 -0.11
CA LEU A 159 -6.42 1.61 -0.41
C LEU A 159 -5.41 2.17 -1.42
N TRP A 160 -5.89 2.73 -2.54
CA TRP A 160 -4.99 3.29 -3.56
C TRP A 160 -4.32 4.58 -3.11
N TRP A 161 -5.03 5.44 -2.38
CA TRP A 161 -4.42 6.61 -1.75
C TRP A 161 -3.32 6.22 -0.77
N TRP A 162 -3.57 5.21 0.07
CA TRP A 162 -2.58 4.70 1.02
C TRP A 162 -1.35 4.13 0.31
N GLN A 163 -1.56 3.31 -0.71
CA GLN A 163 -0.49 2.65 -1.44
C GLN A 163 0.35 3.66 -2.25
N LEU A 164 -0.30 4.45 -3.12
CA LEU A 164 0.35 5.34 -4.08
C LEU A 164 0.78 6.66 -3.42
N GLY A 165 -0.12 7.25 -2.61
CA GLY A 165 0.15 8.48 -1.88
C GLY A 165 1.22 8.28 -0.82
N GLY A 166 1.20 7.15 -0.11
CA GLY A 166 2.25 6.78 0.83
C GLY A 166 3.64 6.69 0.19
N ASP A 167 3.74 6.12 -1.01
CA ASP A 167 5.01 6.08 -1.77
C ASP A 167 5.51 7.48 -2.13
N ILE A 168 4.63 8.35 -2.64
CA ILE A 168 4.97 9.74 -2.97
C ILE A 168 5.39 10.52 -1.72
N GLU A 169 4.64 10.42 -0.63
CA GLU A 169 4.92 11.17 0.59
C GLU A 169 6.24 10.77 1.22
N ARG A 170 6.54 9.46 1.25
CA ARG A 170 7.76 8.94 1.87
C ARG A 170 9.01 9.16 1.04
N ARG A 171 8.91 9.05 -0.28
CA ARG A 171 10.08 9.17 -1.16
C ARG A 171 10.32 10.57 -1.65
N LEU A 172 9.29 11.40 -1.75
CA LEU A 172 9.41 12.79 -2.21
C LEU A 172 9.17 13.77 -1.07
N SER A 173 7.91 13.96 -0.66
CA SER A 173 7.52 14.77 0.51
C SER A 173 6.00 14.84 0.68
N SER A 174 5.56 15.20 1.89
CA SER A 174 4.17 15.58 2.17
C SER A 174 3.70 16.76 1.32
N GLY A 175 4.58 17.73 1.05
CA GLY A 175 4.27 18.89 0.21
C GLY A 175 3.96 18.51 -1.25
N LYS A 176 4.71 17.55 -1.81
CA LYS A 176 4.44 17.03 -3.16
C LYS A 176 3.10 16.30 -3.22
N LEU A 177 2.78 15.48 -2.21
CA LEU A 177 1.50 14.78 -2.15
C LEU A 177 0.33 15.78 -2.09
N LEU A 178 0.43 16.82 -1.25
CA LEU A 178 -0.58 17.89 -1.17
C LEU A 178 -0.72 18.66 -2.49
N GLN A 179 0.39 18.98 -3.17
CA GLN A 179 0.35 19.63 -4.47
C GLN A 179 -0.45 18.82 -5.49
N ILE A 180 -0.18 17.51 -5.60
CA ILE A 180 -0.91 16.62 -6.50
C ILE A 180 -2.38 16.56 -6.09
N PHE A 181 -2.67 16.41 -4.80
CA PHE A 181 -4.04 16.39 -4.26
C PHE A 181 -4.84 17.63 -4.67
N PHE A 182 -4.33 18.85 -4.40
CA PHE A 182 -5.06 20.08 -4.68
C PHE A 182 -5.25 20.33 -6.18
N ILE A 183 -4.20 20.14 -6.98
CA ILE A 183 -4.28 20.35 -8.43
C ILE A 183 -5.26 19.36 -9.06
N SER A 184 -5.12 18.08 -8.74
CA SER A 184 -5.94 17.04 -9.35
C SER A 184 -7.38 17.06 -8.87
N ALA A 185 -7.66 17.37 -7.60
CA ALA A 185 -9.03 17.54 -7.11
C ALA A 185 -9.75 18.65 -7.88
N ALA A 186 -9.13 19.83 -7.98
CA ALA A 186 -9.71 20.96 -8.70
C ALA A 186 -9.95 20.67 -10.19
N LEU A 187 -8.93 20.13 -10.89
CA LEU A 187 -9.03 19.86 -12.33
C LEU A 187 -10.02 18.72 -12.64
N SER A 188 -9.95 17.62 -11.88
CA SER A 188 -10.87 16.49 -12.07
C SER A 188 -12.32 16.85 -11.73
N GLY A 189 -12.52 17.66 -10.67
CA GLY A 189 -13.83 18.20 -10.32
C GLY A 189 -14.40 19.09 -11.40
N ALA A 190 -13.60 20.03 -11.92
CA ALA A 190 -14.01 20.90 -13.02
C ALA A 190 -14.37 20.12 -14.29
N GLY A 191 -13.54 19.14 -14.66
CA GLY A 191 -13.79 18.28 -15.82
C GLY A 191 -15.08 17.47 -15.67
N GLN A 192 -15.30 16.86 -14.50
CA GLN A 192 -16.52 16.11 -14.22
C GLN A 192 -17.75 17.01 -14.23
N PHE A 193 -17.68 18.17 -13.58
CA PHE A 193 -18.76 19.13 -13.52
C PHE A 193 -19.22 19.58 -14.91
N TYR A 194 -18.26 19.81 -15.82
CA TYR A 194 -18.56 20.24 -17.18
C TYR A 194 -19.34 19.18 -17.98
N VAL A 195 -19.16 17.89 -17.68
CA VAL A 195 -19.80 16.79 -18.44
C VAL A 195 -21.08 16.30 -17.78
N GLU A 196 -21.12 16.17 -16.46
CA GLU A 196 -22.22 15.49 -15.73
C GLU A 196 -22.85 16.33 -14.61
N GLY A 197 -22.40 17.58 -14.41
CA GLY A 197 -22.87 18.45 -13.34
C GLY A 197 -22.25 18.13 -11.98
N ALA A 198 -22.81 18.69 -10.89
CA ALA A 198 -22.17 18.68 -9.56
C ALA A 198 -22.47 17.45 -8.67
N ASN A 199 -23.24 16.48 -9.17
CA ASN A 199 -23.65 15.30 -8.41
C ASN A 199 -22.57 14.20 -8.40
N PHE A 200 -21.39 14.54 -7.88
CA PHE A 200 -20.26 13.64 -7.76
C PHE A 200 -19.46 13.92 -6.49
N GLY A 201 -18.52 13.03 -6.21
CA GLY A 201 -17.63 13.08 -5.07
C GLY A 201 -16.76 11.83 -5.02
N GLY A 202 -15.61 11.92 -4.37
CA GLY A 202 -14.68 10.81 -4.24
C GLY A 202 -13.26 11.17 -4.55
N LEU A 203 -12.35 10.47 -3.88
CA LEU A 203 -10.91 10.66 -4.02
C LEU A 203 -10.37 10.07 -5.33
N SER A 204 -11.21 9.40 -6.13
CA SER A 204 -10.79 8.63 -7.29
C SER A 204 -10.08 9.47 -8.37
N GLY A 205 -10.51 10.71 -8.61
CA GLY A 205 -9.80 11.62 -9.53
C GLY A 205 -8.36 11.87 -9.08
N VAL A 206 -8.16 12.06 -7.78
CA VAL A 206 -6.83 12.19 -7.17
C VAL A 206 -6.05 10.89 -7.26
N VAL A 207 -6.68 9.74 -6.99
CA VAL A 207 -6.04 8.41 -7.13
C VAL A 207 -5.50 8.19 -8.54
N TYR A 208 -6.26 8.54 -9.57
CA TYR A 208 -5.77 8.46 -10.95
C TYR A 208 -4.65 9.46 -11.23
N ALA A 209 -4.64 10.63 -10.60
CA ALA A 209 -3.50 11.54 -10.66
C ALA A 209 -2.25 10.94 -10.02
N LEU A 210 -2.36 10.26 -8.88
CA LEU A 210 -1.22 9.55 -8.26
C LEU A 210 -0.70 8.45 -9.17
N LEU A 211 -1.59 7.68 -9.81
CA LEU A 211 -1.24 6.68 -10.83
C LEU A 211 -0.46 7.32 -11.97
N GLY A 212 -0.99 8.37 -12.59
CA GLY A 212 -0.36 9.07 -13.72
C GLY A 212 1.00 9.67 -13.35
N TYR A 213 1.08 10.26 -12.17
CA TYR A 213 2.31 10.85 -11.65
C TYR A 213 3.41 9.80 -11.46
N LEU A 214 3.10 8.70 -10.77
CA LEU A 214 4.03 7.61 -10.52
C LEU A 214 4.41 6.86 -11.81
N TRP A 215 3.48 6.71 -12.75
CA TRP A 215 3.77 6.05 -14.02
C TRP A 215 4.82 6.84 -14.81
N ILE A 216 4.65 8.15 -14.96
CA ILE A 216 5.62 9.00 -15.68
C ILE A 216 6.97 9.05 -14.96
N LEU A 217 6.98 9.22 -13.63
CA LEU A 217 8.23 9.23 -12.87
C LEU A 217 8.94 7.88 -12.90
N GLY A 218 8.23 6.77 -12.78
CA GLY A 218 8.81 5.44 -12.86
C GLY A 218 9.52 5.18 -14.18
N TYR A 219 9.04 5.78 -15.27
CA TYR A 219 9.68 5.69 -16.59
C TYR A 219 10.84 6.70 -16.76
N ARG A 220 10.66 7.97 -16.36
CA ARG A 220 11.62 9.04 -16.63
C ARG A 220 12.70 9.22 -15.56
N CYS A 221 12.40 8.87 -14.32
CA CYS A 221 13.25 9.04 -13.14
C CYS A 221 13.32 7.74 -12.31
N PRO A 222 13.75 6.59 -12.90
CA PRO A 222 13.73 5.30 -12.21
C PRO A 222 14.61 5.26 -10.95
N HIS A 223 15.63 6.12 -10.88
CA HIS A 223 16.52 6.27 -9.73
C HIS A 223 15.81 6.70 -8.43
N LEU A 224 14.60 7.26 -8.51
CA LEU A 224 13.79 7.61 -7.34
C LEU A 224 13.16 6.40 -6.64
N GLY A 225 13.21 5.20 -7.26
CA GLY A 225 12.58 3.99 -6.71
C GLY A 225 11.05 4.06 -6.63
N LEU A 226 10.43 4.95 -7.41
CA LEU A 226 8.98 5.14 -7.53
C LEU A 226 8.43 4.45 -8.77
N THR A 227 8.64 3.14 -8.88
CA THR A 227 8.15 2.34 -10.01
C THR A 227 6.86 1.61 -9.64
N LEU A 228 5.93 1.56 -10.59
CA LEU A 228 4.69 0.81 -10.45
C LEU A 228 4.78 -0.54 -11.15
N PRO A 229 4.32 -1.63 -10.51
CA PRO A 229 4.13 -2.91 -11.18
C PRO A 229 3.18 -2.75 -12.38
N LYS A 230 3.59 -3.24 -13.55
CA LYS A 230 2.78 -3.20 -14.78
C LYS A 230 1.36 -3.77 -14.59
N PRO A 231 1.14 -4.86 -13.81
CA PRO A 231 -0.21 -5.36 -13.56
C PRO A 231 -1.12 -4.36 -12.85
N ILE A 232 -0.58 -3.51 -11.96
CA ILE A 232 -1.37 -2.47 -11.27
C ILE A 232 -1.80 -1.39 -12.26
N ILE A 233 -0.90 -0.95 -13.14
CA ILE A 233 -1.24 0.01 -14.20
C ILE A 233 -2.32 -0.58 -15.09
N GLY A 234 -2.14 -1.82 -15.57
CA GLY A 234 -3.14 -2.51 -16.40
C GLY A 234 -4.49 -2.63 -15.71
N PHE A 235 -4.51 -3.05 -14.44
CA PHE A 235 -5.74 -3.16 -13.64
C PHE A 235 -6.47 -1.81 -13.55
N MET A 236 -5.79 -0.73 -13.20
CA MET A 236 -6.42 0.58 -13.05
C MET A 236 -6.86 1.17 -14.39
N LEU A 237 -6.14 0.93 -15.49
CA LEU A 237 -6.58 1.35 -16.82
C LEU A 237 -7.79 0.56 -17.33
N VAL A 238 -7.84 -0.75 -17.07
CA VAL A 238 -9.03 -1.56 -17.37
C VAL A 238 -10.21 -1.05 -16.55
N TRP A 239 -10.00 -0.75 -15.26
CA TRP A 239 -11.05 -0.18 -14.40
C TRP A 239 -11.57 1.16 -14.93
N LEU A 240 -10.67 2.01 -15.45
CA LEU A 240 -11.04 3.28 -16.10
C LEU A 240 -11.94 3.05 -17.31
N VAL A 241 -11.54 2.15 -18.22
CA VAL A 241 -12.30 1.85 -19.44
C VAL A 241 -13.64 1.22 -19.11
N LEU A 242 -13.68 0.27 -18.16
CA LEU A 242 -14.91 -0.36 -17.71
C LEU A 242 -15.89 0.65 -17.11
N GLY A 243 -15.38 1.66 -16.42
CA GLY A 243 -16.19 2.77 -15.93
C GLY A 243 -16.95 3.48 -17.05
N TYR A 244 -16.32 3.76 -18.19
CA TYR A 244 -16.97 4.36 -19.36
C TYR A 244 -18.00 3.43 -20.04
N VAL A 245 -17.80 2.11 -19.96
CA VAL A 245 -18.63 1.11 -20.66
C VAL A 245 -19.85 0.68 -19.84
N GLN A 246 -19.85 0.91 -18.52
CA GLN A 246 -20.93 0.51 -17.60
C GLN A 246 -21.63 1.74 -17.00
N PRO A 247 -22.51 2.43 -17.76
CA PRO A 247 -23.16 3.68 -17.32
C PRO A 247 -24.09 3.53 -16.12
N PHE A 248 -24.46 2.30 -15.73
CA PHE A 248 -25.28 2.04 -14.54
C PHE A 248 -24.49 2.07 -13.23
N MET A 249 -23.16 2.03 -13.30
CA MET A 249 -22.33 2.36 -12.16
C MET A 249 -22.10 3.87 -12.23
N ALA A 250 -22.61 4.65 -11.28
CA ALA A 250 -22.42 6.09 -11.16
C ALA A 250 -20.93 6.44 -10.92
N ILE A 251 -20.09 6.25 -11.94
CA ILE A 251 -18.65 6.41 -11.91
C ILE A 251 -18.33 7.72 -12.63
N ALA A 252 -17.70 8.63 -11.92
CA ALA A 252 -17.19 9.90 -12.44
C ALA A 252 -15.97 9.68 -13.35
N ASN A 253 -16.20 9.11 -14.54
CA ASN A 253 -15.14 8.68 -15.46
C ASN A 253 -14.32 9.85 -16.01
N THR A 254 -14.97 10.99 -16.23
CA THR A 254 -14.29 12.22 -16.64
C THR A 254 -13.34 12.69 -15.53
N ALA A 255 -13.76 12.62 -14.27
CA ALA A 255 -12.88 12.93 -13.14
C ALA A 255 -11.64 12.03 -13.13
N HIS A 256 -11.79 10.73 -13.42
CA HIS A 256 -10.67 9.79 -13.44
C HIS A 256 -9.68 10.12 -14.57
N LEU A 257 -10.18 10.36 -15.78
CA LEU A 257 -9.35 10.69 -16.93
C LEU A 257 -8.60 12.01 -16.72
N VAL A 258 -9.30 13.07 -16.31
CA VAL A 258 -8.68 14.38 -16.06
C VAL A 258 -7.71 14.29 -14.89
N GLY A 259 -8.04 13.52 -13.85
CA GLY A 259 -7.13 13.15 -12.77
C GLY A 259 -5.83 12.55 -13.29
N LEU A 260 -5.93 11.48 -14.09
CA LEU A 260 -4.77 10.79 -14.70
C LEU A 260 -3.88 11.76 -15.47
N LEU A 261 -4.48 12.55 -16.37
CA LEU A 261 -3.76 13.51 -17.20
C LEU A 261 -3.10 14.61 -16.36
N SER A 262 -3.77 15.11 -15.32
CA SER A 262 -3.21 16.11 -14.41
C SER A 262 -1.96 15.59 -13.68
N GLY A 263 -2.00 14.35 -13.18
CA GLY A 263 -0.86 13.72 -12.53
C GLY A 263 0.31 13.50 -13.48
N MET A 264 0.03 13.04 -14.71
CA MET A 264 1.04 12.91 -15.76
C MET A 264 1.70 14.25 -16.09
N ALA A 265 0.92 15.33 -16.20
CA ALA A 265 1.43 16.67 -16.48
C ALA A 265 2.36 17.18 -15.37
N VAL A 266 1.97 17.01 -14.10
CA VAL A 266 2.81 17.39 -12.95
C VAL A 266 4.12 16.58 -12.95
N ALA A 267 4.07 15.28 -13.21
CA ALA A 267 5.28 14.45 -13.30
C ALA A 267 6.17 14.81 -14.49
N LEU A 268 5.60 15.17 -15.64
CA LEU A 268 6.37 15.64 -16.80
C LEU A 268 7.16 16.92 -16.46
N PHE A 269 6.52 17.86 -15.76
CA PHE A 269 7.17 19.07 -15.29
C PHE A 269 8.31 18.77 -14.28
N ASP A 270 8.04 17.95 -13.27
CA ASP A 270 9.03 17.60 -12.25
C ASP A 270 10.21 16.80 -12.83
N SER A 271 9.95 15.85 -13.72
CA SER A 271 11.00 15.05 -14.39
C SER A 271 11.90 15.92 -15.28
N GLY A 272 11.38 17.00 -15.85
CA GLY A 272 12.16 17.98 -16.60
C GLY A 272 13.19 18.70 -15.72
N LYS A 273 12.78 19.11 -14.51
CA LYS A 273 13.67 19.76 -13.54
C LYS A 273 14.76 18.82 -13.03
N GLN A 274 14.44 17.55 -12.77
CA GLN A 274 15.43 16.59 -12.29
C GLN A 274 16.52 16.27 -13.32
N LYS A 275 16.15 16.17 -14.61
CA LYS A 275 17.16 16.02 -15.66
C LYS A 275 18.14 17.20 -15.71
N TYR A 276 17.65 18.42 -15.47
CA TYR A 276 18.49 19.62 -15.41
C TYR A 276 19.47 19.57 -14.23
N GLN A 277 19.02 19.11 -13.07
CA GLN A 277 19.85 18.97 -11.86
C GLN A 277 20.90 17.86 -11.94
N GLN A 278 20.69 16.83 -12.77
CA GLN A 278 21.69 15.77 -12.99
C GLN A 278 22.72 16.10 -14.07
N ALA A 279 22.45 17.12 -14.90
CA ALA A 279 23.32 17.55 -16.00
C ALA A 279 24.16 18.81 -15.67
N SER A 280 23.97 19.39 -14.48
CA SER A 280 24.74 20.53 -13.95
C SER A 280 25.70 20.06 -12.87
#